data_AF-W1XM02-F1
#
_entry.id   AF-W1XM02-F1
#
_cell.length_a   1.000
_cell.length_b   1.000
_cell.length_c   1.000
_cell.angle_alpha   90.00
_cell.angle_beta   90.00
_cell.angle_gamma   90.00
#
_symmetry.space_group_name_H-M   'P 1'
#
loop_
_entity.id
_entity.type
_entity.pdbx_description
1 polymer ?
#
loop_
_entity_poly.entity_id
_entity_poly.type
_entity_poly.pdbx_seq_one_letter_code
_entity_poly.pdbx_strand_id
1 'polypeptide(L)'
;AEGDESVTTTVNGGVIHFKGEVVNAACAIDSESMNQTVELGQVRSSRLAKAGDLSSAVGFNIKLNDCDTNVSSNAAVAFLGTTVTSNDDTLALQSSAAGSAQNVGIQILDR
;
A
#
# COMPACT_ATOMS: atom_id res chain seq x y z
N ALA A 1 -47.38 -20.14 -40.74
CA ALA A 1 -46.66 -19.08 -39.99
C ALA A 1 -46.06 -19.77 -38.78
N GLU A 2 -44.76 -19.98 -38.82
CA GLU A 2 -44.01 -20.75 -37.81
C GLU A 2 -43.66 -19.82 -36.65
N GLY A 3 -43.89 -20.27 -35.42
CA GLY A 3 -43.53 -19.55 -34.20
C GLY A 3 -42.10 -19.86 -33.82
N ASP A 4 -41.27 -18.82 -33.73
CA ASP A 4 -39.90 -18.92 -33.24
C ASP A 4 -39.91 -18.85 -31.70
N GLU A 5 -39.75 -20.00 -31.05
CA GLU A 5 -39.50 -20.08 -29.62
C GLU A 5 -37.98 -19.95 -29.39
N SER A 6 -37.55 -18.78 -28.90
CA SER A 6 -36.15 -18.53 -28.56
C SER A 6 -35.71 -19.42 -27.38
N VAL A 7 -35.02 -20.52 -27.69
CA VAL A 7 -34.43 -21.42 -26.68
C VAL A 7 -33.17 -20.79 -26.12
N THR A 8 -33.24 -20.22 -24.92
CA THR A 8 -32.05 -19.81 -24.17
C THR A 8 -31.36 -21.03 -23.56
N THR A 9 -30.19 -21.38 -24.10
CA THR A 9 -29.30 -22.38 -23.51
C THR A 9 -28.53 -21.76 -22.34
N THR A 10 -28.76 -22.25 -21.13
CA THR A 10 -27.98 -21.84 -19.96
C THR A 10 -26.73 -22.70 -19.88
N VAL A 11 -25.56 -22.12 -20.16
CA VAL A 11 -24.26 -22.76 -19.93
C VAL A 11 -23.88 -22.64 -18.46
N ASN A 12 -23.28 -23.68 -17.88
CA ASN A 12 -22.76 -23.61 -16.52
C ASN A 12 -21.59 -22.62 -16.49
N GLY A 13 -21.84 -21.42 -15.96
CA GLY A 13 -20.83 -20.37 -15.79
C GLY A 13 -19.84 -20.71 -14.69
N GLY A 14 -18.57 -20.32 -14.88
CA GLY A 14 -17.52 -20.46 -13.87
C GLY A 14 -17.77 -19.58 -12.64
N VAL A 15 -17.04 -19.87 -11.55
CA VAL A 15 -17.16 -19.13 -10.29
C VAL A 15 -16.29 -17.87 -10.35
N ILE A 16 -16.92 -16.70 -10.21
CA ILE A 16 -16.22 -15.42 -10.05
C ILE A 16 -16.19 -15.06 -8.57
N HIS A 17 -14.99 -14.88 -8.01
CA HIS A 17 -14.80 -14.45 -6.64
C HIS A 17 -14.57 -12.93 -6.60
N PHE A 18 -15.58 -12.18 -6.20
CA PHE A 18 -15.44 -10.76 -5.89
C PHE A 18 -15.03 -10.62 -4.42
N LYS A 19 -13.88 -9.98 -4.18
CA LYS A 19 -13.43 -9.57 -2.84
C LYS A 19 -13.47 -8.05 -2.78
N GLY A 20 -14.17 -7.53 -1.78
CA GLY A 20 -14.22 -6.11 -1.47
C GLY A 20 -14.41 -5.93 0.03
N GLU A 21 -13.88 -4.84 0.55
CA GLU A 21 -14.06 -4.42 1.95
C GLU A 21 -14.90 -3.14 1.94
N VAL A 22 -15.97 -3.10 2.73
CA VAL A 22 -16.80 -1.91 2.90
C VAL A 22 -16.44 -1.29 4.24
N VAL A 23 -15.61 -0.26 4.20
CA VAL A 23 -15.30 0.56 5.37
C VAL A 23 -16.20 1.80 5.38
N ASN A 24 -16.74 2.16 6.55
CA ASN A 24 -17.38 3.47 6.75
C ASN A 24 -16.31 4.54 6.97
N ALA A 25 -15.40 4.64 6.01
CA ALA A 25 -14.36 5.66 5.99
C ALA A 25 -14.89 6.86 5.22
N ALA A 26 -14.50 8.06 5.66
CA ALA A 26 -14.84 9.30 4.96
C ALA A 26 -14.28 9.35 3.53
N CYS A 27 -13.36 8.46 3.16
CA CYS A 27 -12.78 8.32 1.84
C CYS A 27 -12.56 6.84 1.50
N ALA A 28 -12.63 6.48 0.22
CA ALA A 28 -12.14 5.21 -0.29
C ALA A 28 -10.66 5.32 -0.69
N ILE A 29 -9.82 4.34 -0.38
CA ILE A 29 -8.44 4.31 -0.88
C ILE A 29 -8.48 3.82 -2.34
N ASP A 30 -7.80 4.53 -3.25
CA ASP A 30 -7.69 4.12 -4.65
C ASP A 30 -7.01 2.75 -4.76
N SER A 31 -7.49 1.86 -5.63
CA SER A 31 -6.96 0.50 -5.77
C SER A 31 -5.49 0.48 -6.19
N GLU A 32 -5.03 1.49 -6.93
CA GLU A 32 -3.61 1.68 -7.26
C GLU A 32 -2.80 2.06 -6.02
N SER A 33 -3.44 2.71 -5.04
CA SER A 33 -2.83 3.09 -3.76
C SER A 33 -2.89 1.99 -2.69
N MET A 34 -3.79 1.02 -2.82
CA MET A 34 -3.92 -0.09 -1.88
C MET A 34 -2.69 -1.02 -1.89
N ASN A 35 -2.06 -1.23 -3.05
CA ASN A 35 -0.92 -2.13 -3.21
C ASN A 35 0.23 -1.43 -3.95
N GLN A 36 0.78 -0.39 -3.33
CA GLN A 36 1.94 0.33 -3.88
C GLN A 36 3.25 -0.31 -3.46
N THR A 37 4.14 -0.52 -4.42
CA THR A 37 5.56 -0.79 -4.17
C THR A 37 6.35 0.47 -4.46
N VAL A 38 6.96 1.05 -3.44
CA VAL A 38 7.80 2.26 -3.58
C VAL A 38 9.26 1.83 -3.67
N GLU A 39 9.85 1.99 -4.85
CA GLU A 39 11.27 1.71 -5.05
C GLU A 39 12.12 2.84 -4.46
N LEU A 40 12.78 2.56 -3.34
CA LEU A 40 13.68 3.51 -2.68
C LEU A 40 15.00 3.73 -3.43
N GLY A 41 15.30 2.87 -4.42
CA GLY A 41 16.55 2.87 -5.16
C GLY A 41 17.74 2.33 -4.35
N GLN A 42 18.93 2.40 -4.96
CA GLN A 42 20.17 1.97 -4.31
C GLN A 42 20.81 3.12 -3.55
N VAL A 43 20.97 2.95 -2.24
CA VAL A 43 21.70 3.88 -1.39
C VAL A 43 23.06 3.27 -1.05
N ARG A 44 24.14 4.05 -1.23
CA ARG A 44 25.48 3.61 -0.83
C ARG A 44 25.56 3.56 0.69
N SER A 45 26.05 2.45 1.24
CA SER A 45 26.26 2.27 2.69
C SER A 45 27.12 3.37 3.31
N SER A 46 28.09 3.91 2.56
CA SER A 46 28.93 5.02 3.01
C SER A 46 28.17 6.33 3.28
N ARG A 47 26.96 6.49 2.74
CA ARG A 47 26.07 7.63 3.02
C ARG A 47 25.29 7.45 4.32
N LEU A 48 25.16 6.21 4.82
CA LEU A 48 24.43 5.84 6.04
C LEU A 48 25.40 5.32 7.11
N ALA A 49 26.58 5.93 7.19
CA ALA A 49 27.67 5.40 8.01
C ALA A 49 27.50 5.72 9.50
N LYS A 50 26.73 6.76 9.83
CA LYS A 50 26.44 7.20 11.20
C LYS A 50 24.95 7.11 11.49
N ALA A 51 24.61 6.86 12.76
CA ALA A 51 23.24 6.92 13.21
C ALA A 51 22.65 8.32 12.95
N GLY A 52 21.47 8.36 12.34
CA GLY A 52 20.80 9.60 11.94
C GLY A 52 21.18 10.11 10.54
N ASP A 53 22.13 9.48 9.84
CA ASP A 53 22.34 9.76 8.42
C ASP A 53 21.10 9.35 7.61
N LEU A 54 20.65 10.24 6.72
CA LEU A 54 19.47 10.02 5.88
C LEU A 54 19.85 9.89 4.41
N SER A 55 19.10 9.05 3.69
CA SER A 55 19.18 8.97 2.24
C SER A 55 18.35 10.08 1.58
N SER A 56 18.32 10.10 0.24
CA SER A 56 17.37 10.93 -0.49
C SER A 56 15.96 10.39 -0.25
N ALA A 57 15.04 11.26 0.20
CA ALA A 57 13.65 10.88 0.39
C ALA A 57 13.01 10.56 -0.97
N VAL A 58 12.25 9.45 -1.02
CA VAL A 58 11.43 9.08 -2.17
C VAL A 58 9.99 9.42 -1.84
N GLY A 59 9.41 10.32 -2.64
CA GLY A 59 8.01 10.70 -2.50
C GLY A 59 7.10 9.59 -3.00
N PHE A 60 6.06 9.30 -2.24
CA PHE A 60 4.93 8.48 -2.68
C PHE A 60 3.63 9.17 -2.29
N ASN A 61 2.55 8.83 -2.98
CA ASN A 61 1.25 9.43 -2.78
C ASN A 61 0.21 8.35 -2.55
N ILE A 62 -0.55 8.47 -1.47
CA ILE A 62 -1.75 7.66 -1.22
C ILE A 62 -2.92 8.45 -1.77
N LYS A 63 -3.53 7.93 -2.83
CA LYS A 63 -4.70 8.55 -3.45
C LYS A 63 -5.96 8.05 -2.76
N LEU A 64 -6.81 9.01 -2.40
CA LEU A 64 -8.11 8.79 -1.83
C LEU A 64 -9.17 9.22 -2.85
N ASN A 65 -10.15 8.36 -3.12
CA ASN A 65 -11.30 8.60 -3.97
C ASN A 65 -12.56 8.73 -3.11
N ASP A 66 -13.61 9.34 -3.68
CA ASP A 66 -14.94 9.44 -3.08
C ASP A 66 -14.95 9.96 -1.63
N CYS A 67 -14.13 10.99 -1.36
CA CYS A 67 -14.04 11.62 -0.05
C CYS A 67 -15.28 12.49 0.24
N ASP A 68 -16.01 12.19 1.32
CA ASP A 68 -17.06 13.03 1.87
C ASP A 68 -16.54 13.87 3.06
N THR A 69 -16.30 15.15 2.76
CA THR A 69 -15.82 16.13 3.75
C THR A 69 -16.83 16.45 4.85
N ASN A 70 -18.11 16.07 4.71
CA ASN A 70 -19.12 16.20 5.76
C ASN A 70 -18.96 15.13 6.84
N VAL A 71 -18.41 13.96 6.49
CA VAL A 71 -18.14 12.86 7.42
C VAL A 71 -16.80 13.09 8.11
N SER A 72 -15.75 13.45 7.35
CA SER A 72 -14.49 13.91 7.92
C SER A 72 -13.78 14.89 7.00
N SER A 73 -13.39 16.03 7.55
CA SER A 73 -12.58 17.02 6.82
C SER A 73 -11.08 16.69 6.85
N ASN A 74 -10.66 15.75 7.70
CA ASN A 74 -9.26 15.36 7.86
C ASN A 74 -9.08 13.87 7.56
N ALA A 75 -8.03 13.56 6.81
CA ALA A 75 -7.56 12.20 6.63
C ALA A 75 -6.22 12.06 7.35
N ALA A 76 -6.11 11.06 8.21
CA ALA A 76 -4.85 10.68 8.84
C ALA A 76 -4.51 9.24 8.44
N VAL A 77 -3.23 8.99 8.19
CA VAL A 77 -2.73 7.67 7.81
C VAL A 77 -1.75 7.21 8.88
N ALA A 78 -1.93 5.98 9.37
CA ALA A 78 -0.99 5.32 10.26
C ALA A 78 -0.28 4.21 9.48
N PHE A 79 1.05 4.19 9.56
CA PHE A 79 1.86 3.12 8.99
C PHE A 79 2.25 2.15 10.11
N LEU A 80 1.93 0.87 9.91
CA LEU A 80 2.22 -0.18 10.87
C LEU A 80 3.16 -1.19 10.21
N GLY A 81 4.20 -1.58 10.93
CA GLY A 81 5.15 -2.58 10.47
C GLY A 81 6.12 -2.94 11.57
N THR A 82 6.97 -3.93 11.31
CA THR A 82 8.05 -4.30 12.23
C THR A 82 9.08 -3.20 12.27
N THR A 83 9.41 -2.72 13.45
CA THR A 83 10.38 -1.65 13.69
C THR A 83 11.77 -2.23 13.95
N VAL A 84 12.80 -1.40 13.83
CA VAL A 84 14.15 -1.78 14.26
C VAL A 84 14.19 -1.87 15.78
N THR A 85 14.93 -2.83 16.34
CA THR A 85 14.99 -3.19 17.78
C THR A 85 15.51 -2.09 18.73
N SER A 86 15.64 -0.85 18.27
CA SER A 86 16.09 0.30 19.05
C SER A 86 15.42 1.63 18.66
N ASN A 87 14.49 1.63 17.70
CA ASN A 87 13.77 2.82 17.26
C ASN A 87 12.40 2.43 16.69
N ASP A 88 11.33 2.76 17.42
CA ASP A 88 9.96 2.44 17.03
C ASP A 88 9.41 3.34 15.90
N ASP A 89 10.08 4.44 15.59
CA ASP A 89 9.71 5.33 14.47
C ASP A 89 10.37 4.91 13.15
N THR A 90 11.13 3.81 13.14
CA THR A 90 11.86 3.32 11.98
C THR A 90 11.51 1.88 11.67
N LEU A 91 10.96 1.64 10.49
CA LEU A 91 10.61 0.31 10.00
C LEU A 91 11.87 -0.50 9.67
N ALA A 92 11.93 -1.73 10.16
CA ALA A 92 12.99 -2.66 9.86
C ALA A 92 12.90 -3.18 8.43
N LEU A 93 14.06 -3.34 7.79
CA LEU A 93 14.14 -4.02 6.49
C LEU A 93 13.77 -5.50 6.64
N GLN A 94 12.68 -5.91 6.00
CA GLN A 94 12.25 -7.29 5.91
C GLN A 94 13.02 -7.99 4.78
N SER A 95 14.29 -8.31 5.01
CA SER A 95 15.07 -9.11 4.06
C SER A 95 15.71 -10.29 4.76
N SER A 96 15.37 -11.49 4.29
CA SER A 96 15.89 -12.78 4.74
C SER A 96 17.12 -13.23 3.92
N ALA A 97 17.61 -12.41 2.99
CA ALA A 97 18.76 -12.73 2.17
C ALA A 97 20.10 -12.47 2.88
N ALA A 98 21.10 -13.32 2.62
CA ALA A 98 22.48 -13.08 3.06
C ALA A 98 23.02 -11.81 2.38
N GLY A 99 23.50 -10.84 3.17
CA GLY A 99 23.93 -9.52 2.70
C GLY A 99 22.89 -8.42 2.84
N SER A 100 21.77 -8.68 3.53
CA SER A 100 20.81 -7.64 3.91
C SER A 100 21.49 -6.54 4.71
N ALA A 101 21.12 -5.29 4.42
CA ALA A 101 21.68 -4.14 5.11
C ALA A 101 21.27 -4.18 6.59
N GLN A 102 22.26 -4.19 7.49
CA GLN A 102 22.07 -4.18 8.93
C GLN A 102 22.25 -2.75 9.47
N ASN A 103 21.55 -2.42 10.56
CA ASN A 103 21.57 -1.09 11.20
C ASN A 103 20.99 0.06 10.37
N VAL A 104 20.22 -0.26 9.33
CA VAL A 104 19.45 0.72 8.57
C VAL A 104 17.98 0.33 8.61
N GLY A 105 17.11 1.34 8.47
CA GLY A 105 15.67 1.12 8.38
C GLY A 105 15.01 2.18 7.52
N ILE A 106 13.70 2.06 7.37
CA ILE A 106 12.86 2.94 6.55
C ILE A 106 12.08 3.84 7.49
N GLN A 107 12.23 5.14 7.33
CA GLN A 107 11.41 6.13 8.00
C GLN A 107 10.39 6.68 7.02
N ILE A 108 9.14 6.79 7.45
CA ILE A 108 8.07 7.42 6.69
C ILE A 108 7.85 8.80 7.30
N LEU A 109 7.98 9.83 6.46
CA LEU A 109 7.74 11.21 6.87
C LEU A 109 6.39 11.66 6.33
N ASP A 110 5.59 12.29 7.18
CA ASP A 110 4.41 13.03 6.74
C ASP A 110 4.81 14.46 6.30
N ARG A 111 3.82 15.21 5.81
CA ARG A 111 3.96 16.54 5.22
C ARG A 111 3.11 17.54 5.98
#